data_AF-A0A2M9ER08-F1
#
_entry.id   AF-A0A2M9ER08-F1
#
_cell.length_a   1.000
_cell.length_b   1.000
_cell.length_c   1.000
_cell.angle_alpha   90.00
_cell.angle_beta   90.00
_cell.angle_gamma   90.00
#
_symmetry.space_group_name_H-M   'P 1'
#
loop_
_entity.id
_entity.type
_entity.pdbx_description
1 polymer ?
#
loop_
_entity_poly.entity_id
_entity_poly.type
_entity_poly.pdbx_seq_one_letter_code
_entity_poly.pdbx_strand_id
1 'polypeptide(L)' 'MQRGVAKPSGGAINASSQPITANNTNRAPYPMLHLLREASIDRAVAAYPSPEGIIARNIATMEKLGHTGYQALLSED' A
#
# COMPACT_ATOMS: atom_id res chain seq x y z
N MET A 1 -46.63 26.49 -5.99
CA MET A 1 -45.78 25.93 -7.05
C MET A 1 -44.38 25.72 -6.46
N GLN A 2 -43.97 24.45 -6.33
CA GLN A 2 -42.63 23.86 -6.03
C GLN A 2 -41.62 24.75 -5.27
N ARG A 3 -41.65 24.77 -3.92
CA ARG A 3 -40.72 24.02 -3.02
C ARG A 3 -39.27 23.93 -3.52
N GLY A 4 -38.42 24.83 -3.02
CA GLY A 4 -36.96 24.75 -3.15
C GLY A 4 -36.43 23.47 -2.47
N VAL A 5 -35.77 22.64 -3.27
CA VAL A 5 -35.15 21.40 -2.79
C VAL A 5 -33.83 21.77 -2.13
N ALA A 6 -33.86 21.87 -0.80
CA ALA A 6 -32.64 21.80 -0.01
C ALA A 6 -31.91 20.50 -0.36
N LYS A 7 -30.60 20.58 -0.62
CA LYS A 7 -29.72 19.43 -0.74
C LYS A 7 -29.10 19.14 0.63
N PRO A 8 -29.53 18.12 1.36
CA PRO A 8 -28.70 17.56 2.42
C PRO A 8 -28.39 16.10 2.07
N SER A 9 -27.25 15.89 1.45
CA SER A 9 -26.56 14.60 1.56
C SER A 9 -25.08 14.85 1.69
N GLY A 10 -24.73 15.54 2.80
CA GLY A 10 -23.46 15.29 3.47
C GLY A 10 -23.52 13.87 4.00
N GLY A 11 -23.32 12.89 3.12
CA GLY A 11 -23.10 11.51 3.51
C GLY A 11 -21.88 11.49 4.40
N ALA A 12 -22.07 11.11 5.65
CA ALA A 12 -21.00 10.89 6.60
C ALA A 12 -19.90 10.08 5.92
N ILE A 13 -18.71 10.68 5.78
CA ILE A 13 -17.51 9.90 5.53
C ILE A 13 -17.40 8.98 6.75
N ASN A 14 -17.80 7.73 6.59
CA ASN A 14 -17.54 6.72 7.60
C ASN A 14 -16.03 6.61 7.73
N ALA A 15 -15.46 7.29 8.73
CA ALA A 15 -14.06 7.25 9.09
C ALA A 15 -13.65 5.90 9.71
N SER A 16 -14.33 4.80 9.38
CA SER A 16 -13.81 3.44 9.59
C SER A 16 -12.80 3.06 8.51
N SER A 17 -12.02 4.02 8.00
CA SER A 17 -10.97 3.79 7.02
C SER A 17 -9.78 3.13 7.73
N GLN A 18 -9.93 1.85 8.06
CA GLN A 18 -8.78 0.99 8.25
C GLN A 18 -7.85 1.25 7.06
N PRO A 19 -6.56 1.60 7.28
CA PRO A 19 -5.67 1.91 6.18
C PRO A 19 -5.64 0.71 5.23
N ILE A 20 -5.80 0.98 3.94
CA ILE A 20 -5.69 -0.05 2.90
C ILE A 20 -4.38 -0.81 3.12
N THR A 21 -4.46 -2.11 3.39
CA THR A 21 -3.31 -2.96 3.77
C THR A 21 -2.22 -2.97 2.70
N ALA A 22 -2.60 -2.75 1.43
CA ALA A 22 -1.70 -2.56 0.31
C ALA A 22 -0.67 -1.43 0.51
N ASN A 23 -1.00 -0.37 1.25
CA ASN A 23 -0.08 0.75 1.50
C ASN A 23 1.16 0.32 2.31
N ASN A 24 1.07 -0.78 3.06
CA ASN A 24 2.21 -1.32 3.81
C ASN A 24 3.27 -1.97 2.90
N THR A 25 2.98 -2.23 1.62
CA THR A 25 3.96 -2.80 0.66
C THR A 25 5.19 -1.91 0.44
N ASN A 26 5.05 -0.59 0.65
CA ASN A 26 6.12 0.40 0.45
C ASN A 26 6.67 0.96 1.78
N ARG A 27 6.26 0.38 2.91
CA ARG A 27 6.67 0.84 4.24
C ARG A 27 7.78 -0.05 4.77
N ALA A 28 8.92 0.55 5.08
CA ALA A 28 9.95 -0.11 5.86
C ALA A 28 9.59 -0.08 7.37
N PRO A 29 9.92 -1.13 8.14
CA PRO A 29 9.70 -1.15 9.59
C PRO A 29 10.60 -0.15 10.33
N TYR A 30 11.80 0.06 9.80
CA TYR A 30 12.82 0.96 10.34
C TYR A 30 13.25 2.01 9.31
N PRO A 31 13.79 3.16 9.75
CA PRO A 31 14.41 4.12 8.85
C PRO A 31 15.51 3.46 8.01
N MET A 32 15.46 3.64 6.68
CA MET A 32 16.43 3.03 5.76
C MET A 32 17.29 4.08 5.06
N LEU A 33 18.61 3.87 5.07
CA LEU A 33 19.56 4.56 4.20
C LEU A 33 19.84 3.65 3.00
N HIS A 34 19.33 4.02 1.82
CA HIS A 34 19.56 3.27 0.60
C HIS A 34 20.84 3.75 -0.11
N LEU A 35 21.82 2.85 -0.26
CA LEU A 35 23.00 3.07 -1.11
C LEU A 35 22.88 2.21 -2.36
N LEU A 36 22.65 2.84 -3.51
CA LEU A 36 22.45 2.16 -4.79
C LEU A 36 23.57 2.52 -5.75
N ARG A 37 24.08 1.52 -6.48
CA ARG A 37 25.03 1.72 -7.58
C ARG A 37 24.28 1.62 -8.91
N GLU A 38 24.29 2.70 -9.67
CA GLU A 38 23.56 2.83 -10.94
C GLU A 38 23.83 1.66 -11.91
N ALA A 39 25.10 1.35 -12.19
CA ALA A 39 25.46 0.23 -13.07
C ALA A 39 24.93 -1.14 -12.61
N SER A 40 24.65 -1.33 -11.31
CA SER A 40 24.01 -2.55 -10.82
C SER A 40 22.50 -2.52 -11.00
N ILE A 41 21.87 -1.34 -10.85
CA ILE A 41 20.44 -1.14 -11.11
C ILE A 41 20.13 -1.42 -12.58
N ASP A 42 20.92 -0.87 -13.51
CA ASP A 42 20.68 -1.07 -14.95
C ASP A 42 20.71 -2.55 -15.34
N ARG A 43 21.67 -3.31 -14.81
CA ARG A 43 21.74 -4.77 -15.03
C ARG A 43 20.54 -5.50 -14.45
N ALA A 44 20.08 -5.10 -13.27
CA ALA A 44 18.93 -5.72 -12.62
C ALA A 44 17.64 -5.45 -13.42
N VAL A 45 17.45 -4.22 -13.89
CA VAL A 45 16.30 -3.84 -14.72
C VAL A 45 16.32 -4.58 -16.05
N ALA A 46 17.48 -4.66 -16.72
CA ALA A 46 17.60 -5.40 -17.98
C ALA A 46 17.31 -6.91 -17.84
N ALA A 47 17.56 -7.48 -16.66
CA ALA A 47 17.31 -8.89 -16.36
C ALA A 47 15.86 -9.19 -15.94
N TYR A 48 15.03 -8.17 -15.65
CA TYR A 48 13.67 -8.35 -15.13
C TYR A 48 12.60 -7.89 -16.14
N PRO A 49 12.05 -8.81 -16.95
CA PRO A 49 11.24 -8.46 -18.13
C PRO A 49 9.81 -7.99 -17.83
N SER A 50 9.27 -8.17 -16.62
CA SER A 50 7.97 -7.62 -16.23
C SER A 50 7.94 -7.20 -14.75
N PRO A 51 8.35 -5.96 -14.44
CA PRO A 51 8.29 -5.40 -13.10
C PRO A 51 6.86 -5.20 -12.57
N GLU A 52 5.88 -5.04 -13.45
CA GLU A 52 4.48 -4.72 -13.10
C GLU A 52 3.84 -5.83 -12.25
N GLY A 53 4.20 -7.09 -12.52
CA GLY A 53 3.72 -8.24 -11.76
C GLY A 53 4.17 -8.24 -10.29
N ILE A 54 5.27 -7.55 -9.97
CA ILE A 54 5.76 -7.42 -8.59
C ILE A 54 4.75 -6.67 -7.73
N ILE A 55 4.15 -5.61 -8.28
CA ILE A 55 3.19 -4.76 -7.57
C ILE A 55 1.96 -5.58 -7.18
N ALA A 56 1.32 -6.23 -8.16
CA ALA A 56 0.12 -7.04 -7.92
C ALA A 56 0.40 -8.20 -6.95
N ARG A 57 1.56 -8.86 -7.08
CA ARG A 57 1.96 -9.93 -6.16
C ARG A 57 2.12 -9.43 -4.73
N ASN A 58 2.78 -8.29 -4.54
CA ASN A 58 3.02 -7.73 -3.20
C ASN A 58 1.71 -7.29 -2.54
N ILE A 59 0.80 -6.68 -3.29
CA ILE A 59 -0.54 -6.32 -2.79
C ILE A 59 -1.28 -7.58 -2.35
N ALA A 60 -1.37 -8.61 -3.21
CA ALA A 60 -2.05 -9.85 -2.88
C ALA A 60 -1.45 -10.56 -1.65
N THR A 61 -0.12 -10.53 -1.50
CA THR A 61 0.56 -11.05 -0.30
C THR A 61 0.20 -10.25 0.94
N MET A 62 0.21 -8.91 0.88
CA MET A 62 -0.13 -8.05 2.01
C MET A 62 -1.61 -8.15 2.40
N GLU A 63 -2.50 -8.34 1.44
CA GLU A 63 -3.92 -8.58 1.69
C GLU A 63 -4.15 -9.93 2.40
N LYS A 64 -3.45 -10.99 1.96
CA LYS A 64 -3.49 -12.31 2.61
C LYS A 64 -2.93 -12.28 4.03
N LEU A 65 -1.87 -11.50 4.25
CA LEU A 65 -1.25 -11.33 5.57
C LEU A 65 -2.18 -10.59 6.54
N GLY A 66 -2.88 -9.58 6.03
CA GLY A 66 -3.80 -8.75 6.81
C GLY A 66 -3.12 -7.93 7.91
N HIS A 67 -3.91 -7.21 8.68
CA HIS A 67 -3.38 -6.32 9.74
C HIS A 67 -2.76 -7.11 10.90
N THR A 68 -3.43 -8.16 11.37
CA THR A 68 -2.96 -8.98 12.50
C THR A 68 -1.65 -9.69 12.17
N GLY A 69 -1.55 -10.31 10.99
CA GLY A 69 -0.31 -10.98 10.57
C GLY A 69 0.84 -9.99 10.39
N TYR A 70 0.55 -8.80 9.86
CA TYR A 70 1.54 -7.74 9.72
C TYR A 70 2.03 -7.21 11.09
N GLN A 71 1.13 -6.98 12.05
CA GLN A 71 1.53 -6.56 13.40
C GLN A 71 2.37 -7.61 14.12
N ALA A 72 1.99 -8.89 14.02
CA ALA A 72 2.75 -9.98 14.62
C ALA A 72 4.19 -10.04 14.07
N LEU A 73 4.37 -9.89 12.75
CA LEU A 73 5.70 -9.85 12.14
C LEU A 73 6.59 -8.70 12.64
N LEU A 74 5.99 -7.59 13.05
CA LEU A 74 6.71 -6.41 13.54
C LEU A 74 6.91 -6.40 15.06
N SER A 75 6.28 -7.33 15.79
CA SER A 75 6.40 -7.43 17.24
C SER A 75 7.42 -8.47 17.72
N GLU A 76 7.95 -9.30 16.81
CA GLU A 76 8.90 -10.38 17.11
C GLU A 76 10.38 -9.90 17.14
N ASP A 77 10.63 -8.69 17.65
CA ASP A 77 11.97 -8.08 17.81
C ASP A 77 12.43 -8.03 19.28
#